data_AF-A0A7C3YLR5-F1
#
_entry.id   AF-A0A7C3YLR5-F1
#
_cell.length_a   1.000
_cell.length_b   1.000
_cell.length_c   1.000
_cell.angle_alpha   90.00
_cell.angle_beta   90.00
_cell.angle_gamma   90.00
#
_symmetry.space_group_name_H-M   'P 1'
#
loop_
_entity.id
_entity.type
_entity.pdbx_description
1 polymer ?
#
loop_
_entity_poly.entity_id
_entity_poly.type
_entity_poly.pdbx_seq_one_letter_code
_entity_poly.pdbx_strand_id
1 'polypeptide(L)'
;MIKNKLKKLRNILSYVPFIIVVGCAFFVWSSKYPIPGGYKFFTVDSGSMEPKIRTGSLVMVMRRKNYNLGDIITFKVPGSKNTVTHRIIDIIETNHDIYYKVKGDANKVSDSKPVFIENVIGKVIFAIPYLGFPISFAKTLQGLIVLIVIPSTIIIYSEILSIKNEVVKLMMNRRKKNLSLKERVEVKIGEEIIATERDIKKILHISNEEKTA
;
A
#
# COMPACT_ATOMS: atom_id res chain seq x y z
N MET A 1 -28.41 14.33 -10.10
CA MET A 1 -27.60 14.09 -8.87
C MET A 1 -26.44 13.09 -9.04
N ILE A 2 -26.66 11.95 -9.72
CA ILE A 2 -25.67 10.85 -9.85
C ILE A 2 -24.41 11.24 -10.63
N LYS A 3 -24.53 12.02 -11.73
CA LYS A 3 -23.38 12.47 -12.55
C LYS A 3 -22.37 13.35 -11.78
N ASN A 4 -22.83 14.17 -10.83
CA ASN A 4 -21.94 15.00 -10.01
C ASN A 4 -21.23 14.18 -8.91
N LYS A 5 -21.91 13.17 -8.34
CA LYS A 5 -21.26 12.21 -7.43
C LYS A 5 -20.19 11.38 -8.15
N LEU A 6 -20.45 10.92 -9.38
CA LEU A 6 -19.49 10.20 -10.22
C LEU A 6 -18.24 11.03 -10.58
N LYS A 7 -18.42 12.32 -10.93
CA LYS A 7 -17.28 13.23 -11.16
C LYS A 7 -16.45 13.47 -9.90
N LYS A 8 -17.11 13.65 -8.75
CA LYS A 8 -16.45 13.87 -7.45
C LYS A 8 -15.69 12.61 -7.00
N LEU A 9 -16.26 11.43 -7.21
CA LEU A 9 -15.64 10.14 -6.92
C LEU A 9 -14.40 9.90 -7.80
N ARG A 10 -14.47 10.20 -9.10
CA ARG A 10 -13.32 10.13 -10.02
C ARG A 10 -12.16 11.03 -9.57
N ASN A 11 -12.46 12.24 -9.11
CA ASN A 11 -11.44 13.18 -8.61
C ASN A 11 -10.83 12.72 -7.28
N ILE A 12 -11.58 12.02 -6.42
CA ILE A 12 -11.01 11.42 -5.20
C ILE A 12 -10.11 10.24 -5.58
N LEU A 13 -10.54 9.42 -6.54
CA LEU A 13 -9.81 8.24 -6.99
C LEU A 13 -8.48 8.60 -7.68
N SER A 14 -8.37 9.76 -8.33
CA SER A 14 -7.10 10.22 -8.92
C SER A 14 -6.01 10.54 -7.89
N TYR A 15 -6.37 10.82 -6.63
CA TYR A 15 -5.38 11.05 -5.56
C TYR A 15 -4.87 9.76 -4.90
N VAL A 16 -5.58 8.64 -5.07
CA VAL A 16 -5.17 7.34 -4.50
C VAL A 16 -3.73 6.93 -4.90
N PRO A 17 -3.32 6.96 -6.18
CA PRO A 17 -1.93 6.64 -6.55
C PRO A 17 -0.91 7.59 -5.91
N PHE A 18 -1.24 8.88 -5.77
CA PHE A 18 -0.36 9.83 -5.09
C PHE A 18 -0.20 9.51 -3.59
N ILE A 19 -1.31 9.18 -2.91
CA ILE A 19 -1.29 8.76 -1.50
C ILE A 19 -0.46 7.48 -1.33
N ILE A 20 -0.56 6.52 -2.25
CA ILE A 20 0.26 5.29 -2.21
C ILE A 20 1.75 5.62 -2.31
N VAL A 21 2.16 6.45 -3.27
CA VAL A 21 3.57 6.85 -3.43
C VAL A 21 4.08 7.57 -2.19
N VAL A 22 3.32 8.53 -1.65
CA VAL A 22 3.68 9.26 -0.43
C VAL A 22 3.75 8.32 0.78
N GLY A 23 2.80 7.40 0.92
CA GLY A 23 2.77 6.41 1.98
C GLY A 23 3.98 5.48 1.94
N CYS A 24 4.37 5.02 0.75
CA CYS A 24 5.56 4.19 0.58
C CYS A 24 6.85 4.95 0.85
N ALA A 25 6.96 6.20 0.38
CA ALA A 25 8.10 7.05 0.68
C ALA A 25 8.25 7.31 2.20
N PHE A 26 7.13 7.62 2.87
CA PHE A 26 7.07 7.77 4.32
C PHE A 26 7.50 6.49 5.03
N PHE A 27 7.07 5.32 4.55
CA PHE A 27 7.42 4.04 5.15
C PHE A 27 8.92 3.73 5.02
N VAL A 28 9.52 3.92 3.83
CA VAL A 28 10.97 3.78 3.61
C VAL A 28 11.76 4.74 4.51
N TRP A 29 11.27 5.97 4.66
CA TRP A 29 11.83 6.95 5.57
C TRP A 29 11.75 6.51 7.04
N SER A 30 10.59 6.05 7.51
CA SER A 30 10.40 5.52 8.88
C SER A 30 11.25 4.27 9.18
N SER A 31 11.65 3.50 8.16
CA SER A 31 12.53 2.36 8.35
C SER A 31 13.98 2.79 8.61
N LYS A 32 14.39 3.98 8.15
CA LYS A 32 15.74 4.52 8.36
C LYS A 32 15.85 5.37 9.61
N TYR A 33 14.80 6.13 9.94
CA TYR A 33 14.79 7.00 11.11
C TYR A 33 14.04 6.33 12.26
N PRO A 34 14.65 6.17 13.44
CA PRO A 34 14.00 5.50 14.56
C PRO A 34 12.72 6.22 14.94
N ILE A 35 11.62 5.48 14.96
CA ILE A 35 10.33 5.98 15.46
C ILE A 35 10.52 6.32 16.95
N PRO A 36 10.04 7.48 17.43
CA PRO A 36 10.05 7.82 18.84
C PRO A 36 9.47 6.67 19.68
N GLY A 37 10.15 6.30 20.78
CA GLY A 37 9.72 5.21 21.67
C GLY A 37 10.43 3.87 21.50
N GLY A 38 11.46 3.77 20.65
CA GLY A 38 12.32 2.57 20.59
C GLY A 38 11.72 1.39 19.84
N TYR A 39 10.72 1.64 18.99
CA TYR A 39 10.10 0.66 18.12
C TYR A 39 10.89 0.50 16.82
N LYS A 40 11.01 -0.75 16.36
CA LYS A 40 11.61 -1.08 15.06
C LYS A 40 10.83 -2.20 14.38
N PHE A 41 10.87 -2.22 13.06
CA PHE A 41 10.24 -3.26 12.25
C PHE A 41 11.29 -4.12 11.56
N PHE A 42 11.08 -5.43 11.58
CA PHE A 42 11.91 -6.40 10.88
C PHE A 42 11.04 -7.36 10.06
N THR A 43 11.57 -7.81 8.94
CA THR A 43 10.97 -8.88 8.14
C THR A 43 11.57 -10.22 8.55
N VAL A 44 10.75 -11.26 8.55
CA VAL A 44 11.17 -12.61 8.93
C VAL A 44 11.50 -13.40 7.67
N ASP A 45 12.79 -13.66 7.45
CA ASP A 45 13.27 -14.29 6.22
C ASP A 45 13.44 -15.81 6.34
N SER A 46 13.31 -16.38 7.55
CA SER A 46 13.46 -17.82 7.81
C SER A 46 12.35 -18.38 8.70
N GLY A 47 12.16 -19.70 8.64
CA GLY A 47 11.16 -20.42 9.42
C GLY A 47 11.60 -20.88 10.81
N SER A 48 12.70 -20.34 11.37
CA SER A 48 13.23 -20.83 12.66
C SER A 48 12.30 -20.61 13.85
N MET A 49 11.33 -19.69 13.71
CA MET A 49 10.34 -19.36 14.73
C MET A 49 8.95 -19.95 14.45
N GLU A 50 8.82 -20.87 13.49
CA GLU A 50 7.55 -21.52 13.20
C GLU A 50 7.13 -22.50 14.31
N PRO A 51 5.82 -22.68 14.57
CA PRO A 51 4.68 -22.01 13.91
C PRO A 51 4.33 -20.63 14.50
N LYS A 52 4.99 -20.20 15.59
CA LYS A 52 4.65 -18.96 16.32
C LYS A 52 4.79 -17.71 15.46
N ILE A 53 5.86 -17.63 14.68
CA ILE A 53 6.13 -16.54 13.73
C ILE A 53 6.47 -17.19 12.39
N ARG A 54 5.66 -16.94 11.39
CA ARG A 54 5.79 -17.56 10.06
C ARG A 54 6.81 -16.83 9.21
N THR A 55 7.45 -17.56 8.30
CA THR A 55 8.29 -16.95 7.26
C THR A 55 7.50 -15.90 6.46
N GLY A 56 8.12 -14.75 6.17
CA GLY A 56 7.47 -13.61 5.51
C GLY A 56 6.60 -12.74 6.43
N SER A 57 6.68 -12.92 7.75
CA SER A 57 6.00 -12.03 8.71
C SER A 57 6.73 -10.67 8.83
N LEU A 58 5.97 -9.62 9.16
CA LEU A 58 6.50 -8.38 9.69
C LEU A 58 6.43 -8.42 11.22
N VAL A 59 7.56 -8.25 11.90
CA VAL A 59 7.60 -8.18 13.37
C VAL A 59 7.88 -6.76 13.82
N MET A 60 7.14 -6.31 14.83
CA MET A 60 7.46 -5.09 15.57
C MET A 60 8.21 -5.47 16.85
N VAL A 61 9.37 -4.85 17.05
CA VAL A 61 10.17 -5.01 18.25
C VAL A 61 10.26 -3.71 19.01
N MET A 62 10.32 -3.80 20.33
CA MET A 62 10.51 -2.67 21.22
C MET A 62 11.67 -2.93 22.17
N ARG A 63 12.56 -1.95 22.28
CA ARG A 63 13.66 -2.01 23.22
C ARG A 63 13.14 -2.00 24.67
N ARG A 64 13.60 -2.94 25.48
CA ARG A 64 13.33 -2.98 26.93
C ARG A 64 14.65 -2.94 27.71
N LYS A 65 14.56 -2.57 28.99
CA LYS A 65 15.71 -2.61 29.92
C LYS A 65 16.06 -4.05 30.26
N ASN A 66 15.06 -4.87 30.56
CA ASN A 66 15.22 -6.28 30.93
C ASN A 66 14.34 -7.17 30.03
N TYR A 67 14.78 -8.42 29.83
CA TYR A 67 14.09 -9.44 29.07
C TYR A 67 13.95 -10.70 29.92
N ASN A 68 12.82 -11.39 29.79
CA ASN A 68 12.49 -12.52 30.66
C ASN A 68 12.61 -13.85 29.91
N LEU A 69 12.69 -14.94 30.68
CA LEU A 69 12.63 -16.29 30.15
C LEU A 69 11.37 -16.47 29.29
N GLY A 70 11.52 -17.05 28.10
CA GLY A 70 10.44 -17.24 27.15
C GLY A 70 10.14 -16.04 26.24
N ASP A 71 10.78 -14.89 26.45
CA ASP A 71 10.63 -13.75 25.54
C ASP A 71 11.24 -14.03 24.17
N ILE A 72 10.58 -13.56 23.12
CA ILE A 72 11.13 -13.59 21.75
C ILE A 72 11.84 -12.26 21.53
N ILE A 73 13.13 -12.33 21.25
CA ILE A 73 13.98 -11.15 21.07
C ILE A 73 14.60 -11.15 19.68
N THR A 74 14.75 -9.95 19.11
CA THR A 74 15.56 -9.72 17.92
C THR A 74 16.89 -9.12 18.35
N PHE A 75 18.00 -9.69 17.89
CA PHE A 75 19.35 -9.28 18.26
C PHE A 75 20.27 -9.24 17.03
N LYS A 76 21.36 -8.49 17.14
CA LYS A 76 22.42 -8.46 16.12
C LYS A 76 23.36 -9.64 16.33
N VAL A 77 23.70 -10.33 15.24
CA VAL A 77 24.71 -11.38 15.28
C VAL A 77 26.10 -10.74 15.34
N PRO A 78 26.94 -11.04 16.36
CA PRO A 78 28.29 -10.49 16.44
C PRO A 78 29.10 -10.77 15.17
N GLY A 79 29.71 -9.73 14.60
CA GLY A 79 30.49 -9.83 13.36
C GLY A 79 29.67 -9.89 12.07
N SER A 80 28.34 -9.76 12.13
CA SER A 80 27.47 -9.72 10.97
C SER A 80 26.55 -8.49 10.98
N LYS A 81 26.13 -8.05 9.79
CA LYS A 81 25.08 -7.04 9.64
C LYS A 81 23.67 -7.62 9.83
N ASN A 82 23.55 -8.94 9.93
CA ASN A 82 22.28 -9.64 10.01
C ASN A 82 21.71 -9.61 11.44
N THR A 83 20.38 -9.63 11.50
CA THR A 83 19.62 -9.73 12.74
C THR A 83 18.90 -11.08 12.80
N VAL A 84 18.85 -11.67 13.99
CA VAL A 84 18.18 -12.95 14.24
C VAL A 84 17.11 -12.74 15.29
N THR A 85 15.99 -13.47 15.18
CA THR A 85 14.87 -13.41 16.13
C THR A 85 14.65 -14.79 16.72
N HIS A 86 14.93 -14.98 18.00
CA HIS A 86 14.79 -16.27 18.69
C HIS A 86 14.22 -16.10 20.11
N ARG A 87 13.77 -17.20 20.72
CA ARG A 87 13.23 -17.23 22.08
C ARG A 87 14.33 -17.41 23.12
N ILE A 88 14.28 -16.65 24.20
CA ILE A 88 15.14 -16.83 25.37
C ILE A 88 14.73 -18.12 26.08
N ILE A 89 15.67 -19.05 26.17
CA ILE A 89 15.49 -20.35 26.85
C ILE A 89 16.27 -20.45 28.16
N ASP A 90 17.21 -19.53 28.40
CA ASP A 90 18.01 -19.46 29.62
C ASP A 90 18.56 -18.04 29.80
N ILE A 91 18.71 -17.61 31.05
CA ILE A 91 19.28 -16.32 31.42
C ILE A 91 20.48 -16.60 32.32
N ILE A 92 21.65 -16.16 31.88
CA ILE A 92 22.90 -16.32 32.62
C ILE A 92 23.32 -14.94 33.09
N GLU A 93 23.23 -14.72 34.39
CA GLU A 93 23.73 -13.51 35.04
C GLU A 93 25.08 -13.81 35.69
N THR A 94 26.08 -13.01 35.34
CA THR A 94 27.36 -12.97 36.02
C THR A 94 27.48 -11.65 36.78
N ASN A 95 28.46 -11.49 37.67
CA ASN A 95 28.59 -10.30 38.53
C ASN A 95 28.64 -8.96 37.77
N HIS A 96 28.90 -8.95 36.45
CA HIS A 96 28.98 -7.74 35.64
C HIS A 96 28.11 -7.76 34.37
N ASP A 97 27.70 -8.94 33.87
CA ASP A 97 27.05 -9.07 32.56
C ASP A 97 25.85 -10.02 32.58
N ILE A 98 24.87 -9.71 31.72
CA ILE A 98 23.70 -10.55 31.44
C ILE A 98 23.79 -11.12 30.02
N TYR A 99 23.72 -12.44 29.92
CA TYR A 99 23.69 -13.17 28.67
C TYR A 99 22.43 -14.02 28.54
N TYR A 100 21.91 -14.11 27.33
CA TYR A 100 20.74 -14.92 27.00
C TYR A 100 21.15 -16.11 26.13
N LYS A 101 20.79 -17.34 26.54
CA LYS A 101 20.75 -18.44 25.58
C LYS A 101 19.43 -18.37 24.84
N VAL A 102 19.51 -18.43 23.52
CA VAL A 102 18.36 -18.32 22.65
C VAL A 102 18.22 -19.54 21.75
N LYS A 103 17.00 -19.81 21.33
CA LYS A 103 16.68 -20.92 20.44
C LYS A 103 15.49 -20.54 19.56
N GLY A 104 15.55 -20.88 18.27
CA GLY A 104 14.39 -20.82 17.39
C GLY A 104 13.34 -21.86 17.80
N ASP A 105 12.06 -21.49 17.83
CA ASP A 105 10.97 -22.39 18.22
C ASP A 105 10.94 -23.69 17.39
N ALA A 106 11.30 -23.61 16.10
CA ALA A 106 11.38 -24.76 15.20
C ALA A 106 12.73 -25.49 15.25
N ASN A 107 13.76 -24.91 15.87
CA ASN A 107 15.10 -25.50 15.89
C ASN A 107 15.16 -26.65 16.91
N LYS A 108 15.94 -27.70 16.62
CA LYS A 108 16.17 -28.79 17.59
C LYS A 108 17.14 -28.40 18.70
N VAL A 109 18.20 -27.68 18.34
CA VAL A 109 19.30 -27.28 19.21
C VAL A 109 19.24 -25.77 19.47
N SER A 110 19.72 -25.33 20.63
CA SER A 110 19.91 -23.91 20.94
C SER A 110 21.03 -23.29 20.11
N ASP A 111 21.02 -21.97 19.98
CA ASP A 111 22.10 -21.25 19.30
C ASP A 111 23.42 -21.44 20.06
N SER A 112 24.51 -21.65 19.32
CA SER A 112 25.82 -21.97 19.91
C SER A 112 26.46 -20.81 20.67
N LYS A 113 26.09 -19.55 20.33
CA LYS A 113 26.65 -18.35 20.93
C LYS A 113 25.60 -17.67 21.81
N PRO A 114 25.90 -17.35 23.07
CA PRO A 114 25.00 -16.56 23.91
C PRO A 114 24.90 -15.12 23.38
N VAL A 115 23.78 -14.48 23.68
CA VAL A 115 23.47 -13.12 23.24
C VAL A 115 23.63 -12.16 24.41
N PHE A 116 24.56 -11.22 24.29
CA PHE A 116 24.75 -10.13 25.23
C PHE A 116 23.55 -9.18 25.19
N ILE A 117 23.12 -8.67 26.35
CA ILE A 117 22.02 -7.70 26.44
C ILE A 117 22.21 -6.48 25.53
N GLU A 118 23.45 -6.06 25.32
CA GLU A 118 23.81 -4.93 24.45
C GLU A 118 23.52 -5.18 22.97
N ASN A 119 23.59 -6.46 22.54
CA ASN A 119 23.30 -6.87 21.18
C ASN A 119 21.80 -7.06 20.93
N VAL A 120 20.98 -7.04 21.99
CA VAL A 120 19.52 -7.14 21.88
C VAL A 120 18.94 -5.83 21.38
N ILE A 121 18.24 -5.90 20.24
CA ILE A 121 17.57 -4.76 19.64
C ILE A 121 16.25 -4.49 20.37
N GLY A 122 15.49 -5.55 20.67
CA GLY A 122 14.21 -5.44 21.35
C GLY A 122 13.45 -6.75 21.44
N LYS A 123 12.36 -6.72 22.22
CA LYS A 123 11.39 -7.80 22.36
C LYS A 123 10.34 -7.69 21.27
N VAL A 124 9.99 -8.80 20.64
CA VAL A 124 8.86 -8.87 19.71
C VAL A 124 7.56 -8.63 20.47
N ILE A 125 6.80 -7.60 20.09
CA ILE A 125 5.48 -7.30 20.66
C ILE A 125 4.39 -7.99 19.85
N PHE A 126 4.47 -7.89 18.52
CA PHE A 126 3.53 -8.54 17.62
C PHE A 126 4.19 -8.93 16.30
N ALA A 127 3.57 -9.89 15.63
CA ALA A 127 3.95 -10.37 14.31
C ALA A 127 2.71 -10.40 13.40
N ILE A 128 2.80 -9.78 12.23
CA ILE A 128 1.75 -9.83 11.21
C ILE A 128 2.23 -10.77 10.10
N PRO A 129 1.60 -11.94 9.91
CA PRO A 129 2.02 -12.88 8.88
C PRO A 129 1.86 -12.29 7.48
N TYR A 130 2.72 -12.71 6.55
CA TYR A 130 2.73 -12.33 5.13
C TYR A 130 3.05 -10.87 4.80
N LEU A 131 2.98 -9.95 5.77
CA LEU A 131 3.22 -8.53 5.54
C LEU A 131 4.70 -8.22 5.28
N GLY A 132 5.61 -9.14 5.62
CA GLY A 132 7.02 -9.03 5.29
C GLY A 132 7.31 -9.14 3.78
N PHE A 133 6.54 -9.93 3.02
CA PHE A 133 6.75 -10.08 1.57
C PHE A 133 6.63 -8.78 0.77
N PRO A 134 5.51 -8.02 0.84
CA PRO A 134 5.40 -6.77 0.09
C PRO A 134 6.42 -5.73 0.57
N ILE A 135 6.79 -5.75 1.86
CA ILE A 135 7.79 -4.83 2.42
C ILE A 135 9.18 -5.16 1.90
N SER A 136 9.58 -6.43 1.92
CA SER A 136 10.87 -6.87 1.38
C SER A 136 10.94 -6.60 -0.12
N PHE A 137 9.84 -6.83 -0.86
CA PHE A 137 9.75 -6.51 -2.29
C PHE A 137 9.92 -5.00 -2.54
N ALA A 138 9.21 -4.13 -1.80
CA ALA A 138 9.31 -2.68 -1.94
C ALA A 138 10.70 -2.11 -1.63
N LYS A 139 11.52 -2.83 -0.84
CA LYS A 139 12.92 -2.48 -0.57
C LYS A 139 13.87 -2.84 -1.72
N THR A 140 13.46 -3.69 -2.66
CA THR A 140 14.26 -4.02 -3.84
C THR A 140 14.17 -2.91 -4.90
N LEU A 141 15.20 -2.79 -5.74
CA LEU A 141 15.19 -1.81 -6.84
C LEU A 141 14.01 -2.06 -7.80
N GLN A 142 13.74 -3.33 -8.12
CA GLN A 142 12.63 -3.72 -8.98
C GLN A 142 11.27 -3.36 -8.37
N GLY A 143 11.08 -3.66 -7.08
CA GLY A 143 9.84 -3.32 -6.38
C GLY A 143 9.65 -1.81 -6.28
N LEU A 144 10.71 -1.04 -6.04
CA LEU A 144 10.66 0.42 -6.06
C LEU A 144 10.27 0.96 -7.45
N ILE A 145 10.86 0.44 -8.53
CA ILE A 145 10.50 0.84 -9.91
C ILE A 145 9.03 0.55 -10.18
N VAL A 146 8.56 -0.66 -9.88
CA VAL A 146 7.15 -1.06 -10.08
C VAL A 146 6.21 -0.14 -9.29
N LEU A 147 6.58 0.17 -8.05
CA LEU A 147 5.80 1.00 -7.14
C LEU A 147 5.74 2.48 -7.56
N ILE A 148 6.67 2.95 -8.38
CA ILE A 148 6.66 4.31 -8.94
C ILE A 148 5.98 4.32 -10.32
N VAL A 149 6.38 3.41 -11.22
CA VAL A 149 5.96 3.42 -12.63
C VAL A 149 4.47 3.13 -12.77
N ILE A 150 3.92 2.17 -12.03
CA ILE A 150 2.49 1.84 -12.11
C ILE A 150 1.60 3.06 -11.74
N PRO A 151 1.75 3.69 -10.56
CA PRO A 151 0.93 4.86 -10.24
C PRO A 151 1.20 6.03 -11.17
N SER A 152 2.46 6.27 -11.59
CA SER A 152 2.78 7.33 -12.54
C SER A 152 2.10 7.12 -13.90
N THR A 153 2.10 5.91 -14.45
CA THR A 153 1.43 5.60 -15.74
C THR A 153 -0.09 5.76 -15.65
N ILE A 154 -0.70 5.36 -14.53
CA ILE A 154 -2.13 5.57 -14.27
C ILE A 154 -2.45 7.07 -14.26
N ILE A 155 -1.66 7.87 -13.56
CA ILE A 155 -1.83 9.33 -13.50
C ILE A 155 -1.70 9.94 -14.90
N ILE A 156 -0.62 9.63 -15.62
CA ILE A 156 -0.37 10.14 -16.98
C ILE A 156 -1.53 9.78 -17.92
N TYR A 157 -1.98 8.51 -17.89
CA TYR A 157 -3.11 8.08 -18.72
C TYR A 157 -4.40 8.83 -18.37
N SER A 158 -4.67 9.03 -17.08
CA SER A 158 -5.84 9.77 -16.62
C SER A 158 -5.81 11.24 -17.06
N GLU A 159 -4.65 11.88 -17.03
CA GLU A 159 -4.46 13.26 -17.49
C GLU A 159 -4.62 13.37 -19.00
N ILE A 160 -4.07 12.43 -19.79
CA ILE A 160 -4.26 12.39 -21.24
C ILE A 160 -5.74 12.33 -21.61
N LEU A 161 -6.53 11.48 -20.94
CA LEU A 161 -7.97 11.40 -21.18
C LEU A 161 -8.70 12.67 -20.74
N SER A 162 -8.27 13.30 -19.65
CA SER A 162 -8.83 14.58 -19.18
C SER A 162 -8.61 15.67 -20.23
N ILE A 163 -7.37 15.82 -20.72
CA ILE A 163 -6.98 16.79 -21.74
C ILE A 163 -7.76 16.57 -23.04
N LYS A 164 -7.88 15.32 -23.52
CA LYS A 164 -8.66 15.03 -24.75
C LYS A 164 -10.10 15.53 -24.64
N ASN A 165 -10.75 15.30 -23.50
CA ASN A 165 -12.14 15.74 -23.28
C ASN A 165 -12.25 17.28 -23.22
N GLU A 166 -11.30 17.95 -22.57
CA GLU A 166 -11.26 19.42 -22.49
C GLU A 166 -11.03 20.05 -23.88
N VAL A 167 -10.09 19.50 -24.67
CA VAL A 167 -9.80 19.96 -26.04
C VAL A 167 -11.01 19.79 -26.95
N VAL A 168 -11.68 18.63 -26.94
CA VAL A 168 -12.90 18.40 -27.75
C VAL A 168 -13.99 19.41 -27.36
N LYS A 169 -14.17 19.65 -26.06
CA LYS A 169 -15.15 20.63 -25.57
C LYS A 169 -14.83 22.05 -26.04
N LEU A 170 -13.55 22.45 -26.00
CA LEU A 170 -13.10 23.74 -26.52
C LEU A 170 -13.32 23.86 -28.03
N MET A 171 -13.02 22.81 -28.80
CA MET A 171 -13.29 22.78 -30.24
C MET A 171 -14.78 22.90 -30.57
N MET A 172 -15.65 22.17 -29.85
CA MET A 172 -17.10 22.27 -30.03
C MET A 172 -17.63 23.67 -29.69
N ASN A 173 -17.13 24.28 -28.61
CA ASN A 173 -17.51 25.65 -28.22
C ASN A 173 -17.05 26.69 -29.24
N ARG A 174 -15.81 26.57 -29.76
CA ARG A 174 -15.31 27.46 -30.83
C ARG A 174 -16.13 27.31 -32.10
N ARG A 175 -16.48 26.08 -32.49
CA ARG A 175 -17.35 25.82 -33.66
C ARG A 175 -18.71 26.47 -33.46
N LYS A 176 -19.42 26.22 -32.35
CA LYS A 176 -20.71 26.87 -32.04
C LYS A 176 -20.62 28.41 -32.04
N LYS A 177 -19.50 28.98 -31.56
CA LYS A 177 -19.28 30.44 -31.55
C LYS A 177 -19.14 31.01 -32.97
N ASN A 178 -18.43 30.31 -33.85
CA ASN A 178 -18.13 30.76 -35.22
C ASN A 178 -19.20 30.39 -36.27
N LEU A 179 -20.20 29.57 -35.92
CA LEU A 179 -21.35 29.32 -36.80
C LEU A 179 -22.12 30.62 -37.07
N SER A 180 -22.50 30.83 -38.33
CA SER A 180 -23.41 31.91 -38.73
C SER A 180 -24.76 31.78 -38.04
N LEU A 181 -25.51 32.88 -37.92
CA LEU A 181 -26.83 32.90 -37.30
C LEU A 181 -27.78 31.85 -37.92
N LYS A 182 -27.70 31.65 -39.24
CA LYS A 182 -28.50 30.67 -39.97
C LYS A 182 -28.14 29.22 -39.59
N GLU A 183 -26.84 28.90 -39.57
CA GLU A 183 -26.35 27.57 -39.15
C GLU A 183 -26.64 27.29 -37.68
N ARG A 184 -26.61 28.31 -36.80
CA ARG A 184 -26.95 28.14 -35.37
C ARG A 184 -28.40 27.73 -35.17
N VAL A 185 -29.32 28.31 -35.97
CA VAL A 185 -30.74 27.96 -35.95
C VAL A 185 -30.93 26.53 -36.46
N GLU A 186 -30.31 26.16 -37.58
CA GLU A 186 -30.38 24.80 -38.14
C GLU A 186 -29.83 23.74 -37.17
N VAL A 187 -28.68 23.99 -36.53
CA VAL A 187 -28.11 23.06 -35.53
C VAL A 187 -29.00 22.93 -34.30
N LYS A 188 -29.60 24.02 -33.82
CA LYS A 188 -30.47 23.99 -32.64
C LYS A 188 -31.78 23.24 -32.92
N ILE A 189 -32.37 23.46 -34.10
CA ILE A 189 -33.53 22.70 -34.59
C ILE A 189 -33.17 21.21 -34.71
N GLY A 190 -32.01 20.88 -35.28
CA GLY A 190 -31.53 19.50 -35.37
C GLY A 190 -31.30 18.83 -34.00
N GLU A 191 -30.71 19.53 -33.03
CA GLU A 191 -30.52 19.02 -31.65
C GLU A 191 -31.87 18.74 -30.96
N GLU A 192 -32.88 19.60 -31.16
CA GLU A 192 -34.23 19.40 -30.62
C GLU A 192 -34.98 18.24 -31.29
N ILE A 193 -34.87 18.10 -32.61
CA ILE A 193 -35.47 16.98 -33.35
C ILE A 193 -34.88 15.65 -32.86
N ILE A 194 -33.55 15.56 -32.74
CA ILE A 194 -32.87 14.34 -32.27
C ILE A 194 -33.23 14.02 -30.82
N ALA A 195 -33.38 15.02 -29.95
CA ALA A 195 -33.84 14.82 -28.58
C ALA A 195 -35.27 14.25 -28.55
N THR A 196 -36.15 14.82 -29.36
CA THR A 196 -37.56 14.41 -29.48
C THR A 196 -37.69 12.98 -30.01
N GLU A 197 -36.96 12.63 -31.06
CA GLU A 197 -36.91 11.25 -31.57
C GLU A 197 -36.41 10.25 -30.52
N ARG A 198 -35.40 10.65 -29.74
CA ARG A 198 -34.83 9.79 -28.68
C ARG A 198 -35.83 9.56 -27.55
N ASP A 199 -36.64 10.56 -27.22
CA ASP A 199 -37.68 10.47 -26.19
C ASP A 199 -38.90 9.67 -26.71
N ILE A 200 -39.33 9.86 -27.96
CA ILE A 200 -40.36 9.03 -28.60
C ILE A 200 -39.91 7.56 -28.64
N LYS A 201 -38.66 7.29 -29.01
CA LYS A 201 -38.13 5.92 -29.08
C LYS A 201 -38.09 5.25 -27.70
N LYS A 202 -37.82 6.00 -26.63
CA LYS A 202 -37.94 5.48 -25.25
C LYS A 202 -39.37 5.18 -24.87
N ILE A 203 -40.31 6.08 -25.18
CA ILE A 203 -41.74 5.88 -24.89
C ILE A 203 -42.28 4.65 -25.65
N LEU A 204 -41.93 4.49 -26.92
CA LEU A 204 -42.31 3.33 -27.72
C LEU A 204 -41.69 2.02 -27.20
N HIS A 205 -40.45 2.07 -26.69
CA HIS A 205 -39.82 0.88 -26.12
C HIS A 205 -40.50 0.45 -24.82
N ILE A 206 -40.88 1.41 -23.97
CA ILE A 206 -41.65 1.19 -22.73
C ILE A 206 -43.05 0.66 -23.04
N SER A 207 -43.72 1.20 -24.07
CA SER A 207 -45.07 0.75 -24.48
C SER A 207 -45.11 -0.70 -25.00
N ASN A 208 -44.03 -1.19 -25.60
CA ASN A 208 -43.94 -2.57 -26.07
C ASN A 208 -43.63 -3.57 -24.94
N GLU A 209 -42.95 -3.14 -23.87
CA GLU A 209 -42.75 -3.96 -22.67
C GLU A 209 -44.04 -4.12 -21.86
N GLU A 210 -44.91 -3.10 -21.78
CA GLU A 210 -46.22 -3.20 -21.09
C GLU A 210 -47.27 -4.05 -21.84
N LYS A 211 -47.14 -4.25 -23.16
CA LYS A 211 -48.07 -5.07 -23.95
C LYS A 211 -47.72 -6.56 -23.99
N THR A 212 -46.57 -6.96 -23.44
CA THR A 212 -46.07 -8.35 -23.45
C THR A 212 -46.07 -9.01 -22.05
N ALA A 213 -46.55 -8.30 -21.03
CA ALA A 213 -46.86 -8.80 -19.69
C ALA A 213 -48.37 -9.05 -19.54
#